data_AF-A0A3A0W0B7-F1
#
_entry.id   AF-A0A3A0W0B7-F1
#
_cell.length_a   1.000
_cell.length_b   1.000
_cell.length_c   1.000
_cell.angle_alpha   90.00
_cell.angle_beta   90.00
_cell.angle_gamma   90.00
#
_symmetry.space_group_name_H-M   'P 1'
#
loop_
_entity.id
_entity.type
_entity.pdbx_description
1 polymer ?
#
loop_
_entity_poly.entity_id
_entity_poly.type
_entity_poly.pdbx_seq_one_letter_code
_entity_poly.pdbx_strand_id
1 'polypeptide(L)'
;MYNIRKLIGYVIVLLLIVLVVPVKEFKPMIGFEQQIKSKVASWTSNTPTTNEPLKVPSKQAFAVNNIQMNMDKSAVTEKLGKPKRITTNEYGTKWYTFYTDDYKSFVMVSYIDNKVNALYSNQNVISSKSKVKYNTPKSTVRDRLGTPITEIRKGHTNYEIKDDEYDTFHDDQIYTTAFYDKHRDNNLTAILQVSDQMESRLQQQYGAPSDDLAHSFELQNFDLVNAERIQHELPTLKFSKSISNTARKHSEDMARKNYFDHTDMAGNSPFDRLEADGHNFNAAGENLAYGQTSSIYAHQGLMNSLGHRKNILKRNFDTLGVGVDFNNNRQPYWTENYTG
;
A
#
# COMPACT_ATOMS: atom_id res chain seq x y z
N MET A 1 51.95 -27.95 10.95
CA MET A 1 51.76 -26.97 9.85
C MET A 1 51.54 -27.59 8.46
N TYR A 2 51.69 -28.91 8.26
CA TYR A 2 51.54 -29.55 6.94
C TYR A 2 50.07 -29.72 6.47
N ASN A 3 49.12 -29.84 7.40
CA ASN A 3 47.71 -30.13 7.08
C ASN A 3 46.86 -28.90 6.71
N ILE A 4 47.27 -27.69 7.12
CA ILE A 4 46.55 -26.44 6.79
C ILE A 4 46.84 -25.99 5.36
N ARG A 5 48.05 -26.23 4.85
CA ARG A 5 48.44 -25.90 3.47
C ARG A 5 47.74 -26.77 2.42
N LYS A 6 47.45 -28.05 2.74
CA LYS A 6 46.64 -28.92 1.88
C LYS A 6 45.18 -28.47 1.81
N LEU A 7 44.59 -28.08 2.94
CA LEU A 7 43.19 -27.64 2.99
C LEU A 7 42.96 -26.35 2.18
N ILE A 8 43.89 -25.39 2.27
CA ILE A 8 43.84 -24.14 1.48
C ILE A 8 44.05 -24.43 -0.02
N GLY A 9 44.94 -25.37 -0.36
CA GLY A 9 45.13 -25.81 -1.75
C GLY A 9 43.87 -26.40 -2.38
N TYR A 10 43.12 -27.23 -1.64
CA TYR A 10 41.86 -27.81 -2.13
C TYR A 10 40.75 -26.76 -2.31
N VAL A 11 40.66 -25.75 -1.44
CA VAL A 11 39.66 -24.68 -1.56
C VAL A 11 39.92 -23.78 -2.78
N ILE A 12 41.18 -23.48 -3.08
CA ILE A 12 41.55 -22.65 -4.26
C ILE A 12 41.34 -23.41 -5.58
N VAL A 13 41.64 -24.72 -5.61
CA VAL A 13 41.37 -25.56 -6.80
C VAL A 13 39.86 -25.72 -7.03
N LEU A 14 39.05 -25.85 -5.97
CA LEU A 14 37.59 -25.91 -6.09
C LEU A 14 36.99 -24.60 -6.61
N LEU A 15 37.52 -23.45 -6.17
CA LEU A 15 37.11 -22.11 -6.65
C LEU A 15 37.48 -21.87 -8.12
N LEU A 16 38.60 -22.43 -8.60
CA LEU A 16 39.01 -22.32 -10.01
C LEU A 16 38.18 -23.23 -10.95
N ILE A 17 37.73 -24.40 -10.48
CA ILE A 17 36.87 -25.30 -11.27
C ILE A 17 35.47 -24.69 -11.49
N VAL A 18 34.97 -23.90 -10.54
CA VAL A 18 33.66 -23.21 -10.67
C VAL A 18 33.71 -22.02 -11.65
N LEU A 19 34.90 -21.51 -11.99
CA LEU A 19 35.06 -20.35 -12.89
C LEU A 19 35.25 -20.69 -14.38
N VAL A 20 35.45 -21.96 -14.75
CA VAL A 20 35.79 -22.36 -16.13
C VAL A 20 34.76 -23.31 -16.77
N VAL A 21 33.78 -23.80 -16.02
CA VAL A 21 32.71 -24.65 -16.55
C VAL A 21 31.37 -23.93 -16.46
N PRO A 22 30.65 -23.68 -17.58
CA PRO A 22 29.31 -23.12 -17.53
C PRO A 22 28.37 -24.14 -16.89
N VAL A 23 28.08 -23.95 -15.61
CA VAL A 23 27.09 -24.76 -14.90
C VAL A 23 25.72 -24.34 -15.42
N LYS A 24 25.02 -25.26 -16.12
CA LYS A 24 23.60 -25.10 -16.40
C LYS A 24 22.85 -24.97 -15.08
N GLU A 25 22.18 -23.83 -14.88
CA GLU A 25 21.44 -23.49 -13.67
C GLU A 25 20.44 -24.60 -13.30
N PHE A 26 20.60 -25.16 -12.10
CA PHE A 26 19.71 -26.16 -11.53
C PHE A 26 18.46 -25.44 -11.00
N LYS A 27 17.26 -25.75 -11.52
CA LYS A 27 15.98 -25.11 -11.14
C LYS A 27 15.69 -25.00 -9.62
N PRO A 28 16.11 -25.93 -8.74
CA PRO A 28 15.95 -25.79 -7.29
C PRO A 28 16.76 -24.64 -6.66
N MET A 29 17.85 -24.22 -7.31
CA MET A 29 18.74 -23.16 -6.81
C MET A 29 18.13 -21.76 -6.96
N ILE A 30 17.27 -21.56 -7.97
CA ILE A 30 16.52 -20.31 -8.16
C ILE A 30 15.57 -20.06 -6.98
N GLY A 31 14.87 -21.10 -6.51
CA GLY A 31 13.97 -21.00 -5.35
C GLY A 31 14.72 -20.73 -4.05
N PHE A 32 15.90 -21.34 -3.87
CA PHE A 32 16.75 -21.09 -2.71
C PHE A 32 17.38 -19.69 -2.72
N GLU A 33 17.87 -19.22 -3.87
CA GLU A 33 18.34 -17.84 -4.03
C GLU A 33 17.23 -16.82 -3.80
N GLN A 34 16.01 -17.09 -4.27
CA GLN A 34 14.87 -16.21 -4.05
C GLN A 34 14.44 -16.19 -2.57
N GLN A 35 14.50 -17.34 -1.87
CA GLN A 35 14.29 -17.41 -0.43
C GLN A 35 15.40 -16.71 0.37
N ILE A 36 16.66 -16.80 -0.05
CA ILE A 36 17.76 -16.06 0.59
C ILE A 36 17.61 -14.57 0.31
N LYS A 37 17.30 -14.16 -0.92
CA LYS A 37 17.04 -12.75 -1.26
C LYS A 37 15.84 -12.20 -0.50
N SER A 38 14.76 -12.97 -0.34
CA SER A 38 13.58 -12.54 0.44
C SER A 38 13.86 -12.46 1.93
N LYS A 39 14.68 -13.38 2.48
CA LYS A 39 15.16 -13.32 3.87
C LYS A 39 16.14 -12.17 4.09
N VAL A 40 17.06 -11.90 3.16
CA VAL A 40 17.98 -10.76 3.27
C VAL A 40 17.23 -9.43 3.11
N ALA A 41 16.28 -9.35 2.17
CA ALA A 41 15.41 -8.18 2.01
C ALA A 41 14.49 -7.96 3.21
N SER A 42 14.03 -9.03 3.88
CA SER A 42 13.27 -8.89 5.14
C SER A 42 14.14 -8.39 6.29
N TRP A 43 15.45 -8.62 6.26
CA TRP A 43 16.38 -8.10 7.24
C TRP A 43 16.75 -6.64 6.97
N THR A 44 16.88 -6.20 5.71
CA THR A 44 17.11 -4.79 5.35
C THR A 44 15.85 -3.93 5.47
N SER A 45 14.66 -4.46 5.17
CA SER A 45 13.37 -3.76 5.32
C SER A 45 12.96 -3.48 6.78
N ASN A 46 13.69 -4.03 7.76
CA ASN A 46 13.38 -3.90 9.19
C ASN A 46 13.92 -2.62 9.85
N THR A 47 14.69 -1.80 9.12
CA THR A 47 15.14 -0.50 9.65
C THR A 47 14.04 0.55 9.45
N PRO A 48 13.60 1.24 10.51
CA PRO A 48 12.66 2.34 10.36
C PRO A 48 13.23 3.42 9.42
N THR A 49 12.43 3.89 8.47
CA THR A 49 12.85 4.93 7.52
C THR A 49 12.81 6.34 8.10
N THR A 50 12.67 6.47 9.43
CA THR A 50 12.36 7.71 10.13
C THR A 50 13.62 8.47 10.54
N ASN A 51 13.54 9.80 10.53
CA ASN A 51 14.62 10.67 11.02
C ASN A 51 14.79 10.59 12.54
N GLU A 52 13.75 10.19 13.27
CA GLU A 52 13.77 9.99 14.72
C GLU A 52 13.46 8.52 15.07
N PRO A 53 14.03 7.97 16.16
CA PRO A 53 13.63 6.67 16.68
C PRO A 53 12.13 6.62 16.96
N LEU A 54 11.49 5.51 16.59
CA LEU A 54 10.09 5.25 16.91
C LEU A 54 9.93 5.06 18.42
N LYS A 55 9.02 5.84 19.01
CA LYS A 55 8.72 5.80 20.45
C LYS A 55 7.44 5.02 20.67
N VAL A 56 7.50 4.04 21.58
CA VAL A 56 6.27 3.38 22.05
C VAL A 56 5.35 4.44 22.65
N PRO A 57 4.09 4.56 22.19
CA PRO A 57 3.17 5.57 22.67
C PRO A 57 2.84 5.35 24.16
N SER A 58 2.81 6.44 24.93
CA SER A 58 2.43 6.39 26.35
C SER A 58 0.92 6.48 26.57
N LYS A 59 0.20 7.19 25.70
CA LYS A 59 -1.25 7.40 25.81
C LYS A 59 -2.03 6.39 24.97
N GLN A 60 -1.82 6.39 23.66
CA GLN A 60 -2.56 5.54 22.72
C GLN A 60 -1.96 4.14 22.58
N ALA A 61 -2.72 3.19 22.03
CA ALA A 61 -2.26 1.82 21.78
C ALA A 61 -1.17 1.78 20.69
N PHE A 62 -1.35 2.60 19.65
CA PHE A 62 -0.46 2.70 18.48
C PHE A 62 0.01 4.13 18.24
N ALA A 63 1.16 4.23 17.58
CA ALA A 63 1.63 5.43 16.93
C ALA A 63 2.21 5.08 15.55
N VAL A 64 1.99 5.97 14.59
CA VAL A 64 2.49 5.87 13.22
C VAL A 64 3.41 7.05 12.97
N ASN A 65 4.71 6.79 12.77
CA ASN A 65 5.76 7.82 12.70
C ASN A 65 5.67 8.82 13.88
N ASN A 66 5.55 8.29 15.10
CA ASN A 66 5.38 9.04 16.35
C ASN A 66 4.09 9.91 16.43
N ILE A 67 3.16 9.81 15.48
CA ILE A 67 1.84 10.45 15.54
C ILE A 67 0.84 9.50 16.17
N GLN A 68 -0.02 10.04 17.03
CA GLN A 68 -1.02 9.30 17.79
C GLN A 68 -2.41 9.89 17.54
N MET A 69 -3.45 9.07 17.71
CA MET A 69 -4.83 9.53 17.78
C MET A 69 -4.98 10.63 18.85
N ASN A 70 -5.86 11.60 18.58
CA ASN A 70 -6.10 12.80 19.40
C ASN A 70 -4.89 13.76 19.58
N MET A 71 -3.81 13.59 18.81
CA MET A 71 -2.74 14.60 18.76
C MET A 71 -3.22 15.89 18.08
N ASP A 72 -2.72 17.05 18.51
CA ASP A 72 -3.02 18.33 17.87
C ASP A 72 -2.38 18.44 16.49
N LYS A 73 -3.12 18.98 15.52
CA LYS A 73 -2.64 19.24 14.16
C LYS A 73 -1.40 20.12 14.12
N SER A 74 -1.29 21.10 15.03
CA SER A 74 -0.08 21.93 15.17
C SER A 74 1.13 21.08 15.57
N ALA A 75 0.97 20.19 16.55
CA ALA A 75 2.03 19.27 16.97
C ALA A 75 2.41 18.26 15.88
N VAL A 76 1.44 17.78 15.08
CA VAL A 76 1.74 16.95 13.91
C VAL A 76 2.56 17.74 12.88
N THR A 77 2.18 18.99 12.60
CA THR A 77 2.87 19.86 11.63
C THR A 77 4.27 20.23 12.11
N GLU A 78 4.46 20.45 13.41
CA GLU A 78 5.78 20.67 14.01
C GLU A 78 6.68 19.45 13.83
N LYS A 79 6.14 18.24 13.96
CA LYS A 79 6.88 16.98 13.83
C LYS A 79 7.18 16.58 12.39
N LEU A 80 6.18 16.64 11.52
CA LEU A 80 6.26 16.10 10.15
C LEU A 80 6.49 17.20 9.11
N GLY A 81 6.50 18.47 9.51
CA GLY A 81 6.55 19.60 8.61
C GLY A 81 5.21 19.84 7.89
N LYS A 82 5.27 20.53 6.76
CA LYS A 82 4.08 20.80 5.94
C LYS A 82 3.63 19.52 5.19
N PRO A 83 2.32 19.29 5.06
CA PRO A 83 1.81 18.18 4.26
C PRO A 83 2.28 18.32 2.80
N LYS A 84 2.67 17.20 2.21
CA LYS A 84 3.04 17.08 0.80
C LYS A 84 1.82 17.11 -0.11
N ARG A 85 0.70 16.57 0.37
CA ARG A 85 -0.59 16.58 -0.32
C ARG A 85 -1.74 16.69 0.67
N ILE A 86 -2.84 17.28 0.23
CA ILE A 86 -4.11 17.30 0.94
C ILE A 86 -5.18 16.83 -0.04
N THR A 87 -5.94 15.81 0.32
CA THR A 87 -6.97 15.19 -0.52
C THR A 87 -8.24 14.94 0.29
N THR A 88 -9.41 15.04 -0.31
CA THR A 88 -10.69 14.70 0.34
C THR A 88 -10.79 13.17 0.51
N ASN A 89 -11.48 12.71 1.55
CA ASN A 89 -11.62 11.29 1.85
C ASN A 89 -13.08 10.86 1.99
N GLU A 90 -13.30 9.55 2.08
CA GLU A 90 -14.59 8.87 2.14
C GLU A 90 -15.48 9.33 3.31
N TYR A 91 -14.88 9.85 4.38
CA TYR A 91 -15.57 10.38 5.57
C TYR A 91 -16.02 11.83 5.41
N GLY A 92 -15.87 12.44 4.23
CA GLY A 92 -16.15 13.86 4.01
C GLY A 92 -15.21 14.76 4.84
N THR A 93 -13.97 14.33 5.02
CA THR A 93 -12.87 15.11 5.63
C THR A 93 -11.68 15.12 4.68
N LYS A 94 -10.46 15.34 5.18
CA LYS A 94 -9.25 15.37 4.35
C LYS A 94 -8.16 14.47 4.91
N TRP A 95 -7.47 13.76 4.02
CA TRP A 95 -6.17 13.17 4.29
C TRP A 95 -5.08 14.21 4.04
N TYR A 96 -4.21 14.37 5.02
CA TYR A 96 -2.98 15.13 4.94
C TYR A 96 -1.82 14.15 4.83
N THR A 97 -1.16 14.12 3.67
CA THR A 97 -0.09 13.19 3.36
C THR A 97 1.27 13.81 3.74
N PHE A 98 2.07 13.06 4.48
CA PHE A 98 3.41 13.42 4.92
C PHE A 98 4.40 12.33 4.53
N TYR A 99 5.59 12.73 4.11
CA TYR A 99 6.73 11.84 3.90
C TYR A 99 8.02 12.67 3.79
N THR A 100 9.15 12.00 4.00
CA THR A 100 10.51 12.52 3.81
C THR A 100 11.09 11.96 2.52
N ASP A 101 12.01 12.71 1.88
CA ASP A 101 12.57 12.36 0.58
C ASP A 101 11.49 11.95 -0.45
N ASP A 102 11.77 10.91 -1.22
CA ASP A 102 10.83 10.21 -2.10
C ASP A 102 10.03 9.17 -1.31
N TYR A 103 8.92 9.58 -0.67
CA TYR A 103 7.94 8.71 0.03
C TYR A 103 8.46 7.88 1.22
N LYS A 104 9.67 8.09 1.72
CA LYS A 104 10.11 7.45 2.97
C LYS A 104 9.27 7.96 4.14
N SER A 105 9.00 7.11 5.12
CA SER A 105 8.20 7.46 6.29
C SER A 105 6.82 8.05 5.96
N PHE A 106 6.25 7.59 4.86
CA PHE A 106 4.90 7.92 4.41
C PHE A 106 3.86 7.70 5.50
N VAL A 107 3.07 8.74 5.78
CA VAL A 107 1.93 8.73 6.70
C VAL A 107 0.82 9.59 6.14
N MET A 108 -0.42 9.11 6.23
CA MET A 108 -1.62 9.91 6.01
C MET A 108 -2.29 10.18 7.35
N VAL A 109 -2.67 11.44 7.59
CA VAL A 109 -3.34 11.88 8.83
C VAL A 109 -4.62 12.63 8.50
N SER A 110 -5.71 12.30 9.17
CA SER A 110 -6.97 13.03 9.06
C SER A 110 -7.38 13.65 10.39
N TYR A 111 -8.10 14.77 10.33
CA TYR A 111 -8.43 15.57 11.50
C TYR A 111 -9.91 15.90 11.58
N ILE A 112 -10.41 15.97 12.80
CA ILE A 112 -11.67 16.62 13.19
C ILE A 112 -11.32 17.57 14.34
N ASP A 113 -11.80 18.82 14.28
CA ASP A 113 -11.53 19.85 15.30
C ASP A 113 -10.04 20.02 15.63
N ASN A 114 -9.19 19.97 14.60
CA ASN A 114 -7.72 20.01 14.70
C ASN A 114 -7.08 18.88 15.53
N LYS A 115 -7.81 17.81 15.83
CA LYS A 115 -7.32 16.59 16.48
C LYS A 115 -7.25 15.43 15.51
N VAL A 116 -6.18 14.64 15.60
CA VAL A 116 -6.00 13.42 14.79
C VAL A 116 -7.16 12.46 15.05
N ASN A 117 -7.88 12.12 13.99
CA ASN A 117 -9.04 11.22 14.01
C ASN A 117 -8.91 10.06 13.02
N ALA A 118 -7.88 10.07 12.17
CA ALA A 118 -7.47 8.87 11.45
C ALA A 118 -5.97 8.91 11.09
N LEU A 119 -5.34 7.74 11.01
CA LEU A 119 -3.93 7.54 10.68
C LEU A 119 -3.74 6.34 9.77
N TYR A 120 -2.87 6.46 8.77
CA TYR A 120 -2.49 5.33 7.93
C TYR A 120 -1.01 5.36 7.56
N SER A 121 -0.39 4.18 7.48
CA SER A 121 0.90 3.98 6.81
C SER A 121 1.10 2.52 6.40
N ASN A 122 1.75 2.31 5.25
CA ASN A 122 2.31 1.03 4.78
C ASN A 122 3.85 0.97 4.90
N GLN A 123 4.46 1.88 5.65
CA GLN A 123 5.90 1.91 5.88
C GLN A 123 6.25 1.25 7.21
N ASN A 124 7.54 0.93 7.38
CA ASN A 124 8.10 0.49 8.66
C ASN A 124 8.22 1.65 9.67
N VAL A 125 7.08 2.24 10.06
CA VAL A 125 6.97 3.37 10.99
C VAL A 125 5.95 3.12 12.11
N ILE A 126 5.50 1.88 12.27
CA ILE A 126 4.49 1.47 13.24
C ILE A 126 5.16 1.13 14.58
N SER A 127 4.64 1.71 15.66
CA SER A 127 5.02 1.39 17.04
C SER A 127 3.79 1.26 17.92
N SER A 128 3.84 0.39 18.93
CA SER A 128 2.68 0.12 19.78
C SER A 128 3.06 -0.40 21.17
N LYS A 129 2.16 -0.24 22.13
CA LYS A 129 2.29 -0.82 23.49
C LYS A 129 2.29 -2.35 23.46
N SER A 130 1.52 -2.94 22.54
CA SER A 130 1.41 -4.38 22.33
C SER A 130 2.63 -4.98 21.59
N LYS A 131 3.62 -4.15 21.21
CA LYS A 131 4.79 -4.56 20.42
C LYS A 131 4.42 -5.07 19.01
N VAL A 132 3.18 -4.85 18.57
CA VAL A 132 2.78 -5.02 17.17
C VAL A 132 3.43 -3.90 16.36
N LYS A 133 4.18 -4.29 15.33
CA LYS A 133 4.91 -3.40 14.42
C LYS A 133 4.90 -3.98 13.01
N TYR A 134 5.43 -3.24 12.04
CA TYR A 134 5.64 -3.76 10.69
C TYR A 134 6.31 -5.14 10.72
N ASN A 135 5.88 -6.02 9.83
CA ASN A 135 6.30 -7.41 9.70
C ASN A 135 5.92 -8.33 10.89
N THR A 136 5.03 -7.91 11.80
CA THR A 136 4.50 -8.81 12.86
C THR A 136 3.58 -9.86 12.22
N PRO A 137 3.75 -11.17 12.50
CA PRO A 137 2.88 -12.21 11.93
C PRO A 137 1.40 -12.05 12.33
N LYS A 138 0.47 -12.34 11.42
CA LYS A 138 -0.99 -12.25 11.66
C LYS A 138 -1.45 -12.95 12.94
N SER A 139 -0.96 -14.17 13.21
CA SER A 139 -1.26 -14.89 14.46
C SER A 139 -0.87 -14.08 15.69
N THR A 140 0.33 -13.50 15.68
CA THR A 140 0.84 -12.66 16.77
C THR A 140 0.04 -11.37 16.93
N VAL A 141 -0.46 -10.80 15.83
CA VAL A 141 -1.35 -9.63 15.89
C VAL A 141 -2.65 -10.00 16.62
N ARG A 142 -3.31 -11.10 16.24
CA ARG A 142 -4.54 -11.58 16.90
C ARG A 142 -4.30 -11.93 18.38
N ASP A 143 -3.20 -12.60 18.69
CA ASP A 143 -2.85 -12.94 20.08
C ASP A 143 -2.71 -11.69 20.98
N ARG A 144 -2.31 -10.56 20.39
CA ARG A 144 -1.99 -9.33 21.13
C ARG A 144 -3.10 -8.28 21.10
N LEU A 145 -3.92 -8.26 20.06
CA LEU A 145 -5.02 -7.30 19.88
C LEU A 145 -6.39 -7.92 20.16
N GLY A 146 -6.46 -9.25 20.32
CA GLY A 146 -7.69 -9.97 20.62
C GLY A 146 -8.39 -10.48 19.35
N THR A 147 -9.71 -10.63 19.45
CA THR A 147 -10.53 -11.15 18.35
C THR A 147 -10.94 -10.00 17.43
N PRO A 148 -10.74 -10.11 16.10
CA PRO A 148 -11.18 -9.07 15.18
C PRO A 148 -12.71 -9.01 15.13
N ILE A 149 -13.25 -7.80 14.94
CA ILE A 149 -14.65 -7.60 14.63
C ILE A 149 -14.93 -8.04 13.19
N THR A 150 -16.12 -8.57 12.94
CA THR A 150 -16.52 -9.08 11.62
C THR A 150 -17.58 -8.23 10.96
N GLU A 151 -18.18 -7.29 11.69
CA GLU A 151 -19.17 -6.37 11.20
C GLU A 151 -18.92 -4.96 11.74
N ILE A 152 -19.33 -3.96 10.97
CA ILE A 152 -19.35 -2.56 11.39
C ILE A 152 -20.71 -1.97 11.08
N ARG A 153 -21.27 -1.23 12.03
CA ARG A 153 -22.56 -0.59 11.86
C ARG A 153 -22.39 0.81 11.28
N LYS A 154 -23.05 1.08 10.15
CA LYS A 154 -23.12 2.40 9.52
C LYS A 154 -24.59 2.80 9.39
N GLY A 155 -24.97 3.85 10.11
CA GLY A 155 -26.38 4.23 10.29
C GLY A 155 -27.21 3.08 10.88
N HIS A 156 -28.16 2.57 10.10
CA HIS A 156 -29.06 1.48 10.50
C HIS A 156 -28.64 0.10 9.93
N THR A 157 -27.54 0.02 9.21
CA THR A 157 -27.11 -1.19 8.50
C THR A 157 -25.82 -1.73 9.10
N ASN A 158 -25.76 -3.05 9.34
CA ASN A 158 -24.52 -3.76 9.64
C ASN A 158 -23.88 -4.20 8.33
N TYR A 159 -22.61 -3.85 8.14
CA TYR A 159 -21.81 -4.25 6.99
C TYR A 159 -20.80 -5.31 7.43
N GLU A 160 -20.73 -6.42 6.70
CA GLU A 160 -19.68 -7.42 6.90
C GLU A 160 -18.33 -6.85 6.46
N ILE A 161 -17.34 -6.96 7.34
CA ILE A 161 -15.96 -6.49 7.09
C ILE A 161 -14.93 -7.61 7.30
N LYS A 162 -15.40 -8.84 7.52
CA LYS A 162 -14.55 -10.01 7.62
C LYS A 162 -13.79 -10.22 6.29
N ASP A 163 -12.47 -10.26 6.39
CA ASP A 163 -11.59 -10.47 5.24
C ASP A 163 -10.40 -11.34 5.63
N ASP A 164 -9.78 -12.00 4.65
CA ASP A 164 -8.58 -12.81 4.88
C ASP A 164 -7.29 -11.97 4.80
N GLU A 165 -7.33 -10.84 4.09
CA GLU A 165 -6.20 -9.95 3.80
C GLU A 165 -6.01 -8.86 4.86
N TYR A 166 -7.01 -8.59 5.69
CA TYR A 166 -6.91 -7.70 6.84
C TYR A 166 -7.82 -8.12 7.99
N ASP A 167 -7.46 -7.69 9.20
CA ASP A 167 -8.28 -7.82 10.40
C ASP A 167 -8.59 -6.42 10.95
N THR A 168 -9.82 -6.17 11.37
CA THR A 168 -10.18 -4.93 12.08
C THR A 168 -10.46 -5.24 13.54
N PHE A 169 -9.86 -4.47 14.43
CA PHE A 169 -10.07 -4.50 15.87
C PHE A 169 -10.73 -3.20 16.32
N HIS A 170 -11.54 -3.25 17.37
CA HIS A 170 -12.16 -2.06 17.94
C HIS A 170 -11.93 -2.05 19.45
N ASP A 171 -11.23 -1.03 19.92
CA ASP A 171 -10.96 -0.79 21.34
C ASP A 171 -10.75 0.72 21.56
N ASP A 172 -11.11 1.22 22.74
CA ASP A 172 -10.99 2.63 23.14
C ASP A 172 -11.48 3.63 22.06
N GLN A 173 -12.65 3.35 21.48
CA GLN A 173 -13.31 4.17 20.44
C GLN A 173 -12.49 4.34 19.15
N ILE A 174 -11.58 3.40 18.87
CA ILE A 174 -10.73 3.42 17.68
C ILE A 174 -10.82 2.08 16.96
N TYR A 175 -11.23 2.13 15.70
CA TYR A 175 -11.04 1.03 14.76
C TYR A 175 -9.59 0.99 14.33
N THR A 176 -8.93 -0.16 14.50
CA THR A 176 -7.57 -0.42 14.04
C THR A 176 -7.61 -1.57 13.05
N THR A 177 -7.44 -1.27 11.76
CA THR A 177 -7.34 -2.26 10.69
C THR A 177 -5.87 -2.59 10.42
N ALA A 178 -5.53 -3.86 10.55
CA ALA A 178 -4.22 -4.44 10.29
C ALA A 178 -4.23 -5.15 8.93
N PHE A 179 -3.46 -4.66 7.97
CA PHE A 179 -3.35 -5.26 6.64
C PHE A 179 -2.18 -6.23 6.58
N TYR A 180 -2.38 -7.38 5.94
CA TYR A 180 -1.41 -8.45 5.83
C TYR A 180 -1.02 -8.70 4.38
N ASP A 181 0.23 -9.12 4.19
CA ASP A 181 0.72 -9.58 2.89
C ASP A 181 0.70 -11.11 2.83
N LYS A 182 -0.27 -11.66 2.09
CA LYS A 182 -0.42 -13.12 1.94
C LYS A 182 0.71 -13.77 1.15
N HIS A 183 1.51 -12.97 0.44
CA HIS A 183 2.70 -13.41 -0.29
C HIS A 183 3.98 -13.25 0.53
N ARG A 184 3.87 -12.80 1.78
CA ARG A 184 4.98 -12.61 2.73
C ARG A 184 4.60 -13.11 4.13
N ASP A 185 4.28 -14.40 4.21
CA ASP A 185 3.96 -15.14 5.44
C ASP A 185 2.76 -14.57 6.25
N ASN A 186 1.86 -13.81 5.61
CA ASN A 186 0.78 -13.09 6.29
C ASN A 186 1.30 -12.15 7.40
N ASN A 187 2.42 -11.49 7.14
CA ASN A 187 2.94 -10.49 8.07
C ASN A 187 2.27 -9.13 7.85
N LEU A 188 2.14 -8.36 8.94
CA LEU A 188 1.58 -7.00 8.93
C LEU A 188 2.41 -6.08 8.03
N THR A 189 1.77 -5.40 7.09
CA THR A 189 2.41 -4.41 6.19
C THR A 189 1.89 -3.00 6.39
N ALA A 190 0.63 -2.84 6.79
CA ALA A 190 0.06 -1.52 7.01
C ALA A 190 -0.91 -1.51 8.19
N ILE A 191 -1.15 -0.31 8.73
CA ILE A 191 -2.20 -0.09 9.72
C ILE A 191 -3.02 1.13 9.32
N LEU A 192 -4.34 1.03 9.50
CA LEU A 192 -5.29 2.14 9.41
C LEU A 192 -5.99 2.27 10.77
N GLN A 193 -5.89 3.44 11.40
CA GLN A 193 -6.66 3.78 12.57
C GLN A 193 -7.73 4.81 12.22
N VAL A 194 -8.96 4.61 12.67
CA VAL A 194 -10.10 5.51 12.46
C VAL A 194 -10.86 5.60 13.78
N SER A 195 -11.10 6.81 14.30
CA SER A 195 -11.90 6.98 15.53
C SER A 195 -13.40 6.72 15.26
N ASP A 196 -14.16 6.40 16.30
CA ASP A 196 -15.63 6.34 16.23
C ASP A 196 -16.23 7.65 15.70
N GLN A 197 -15.65 8.78 16.07
CA GLN A 197 -16.07 10.10 15.61
C GLN A 197 -15.88 10.27 14.09
N MET A 198 -14.78 9.74 13.53
CA MET A 198 -14.56 9.75 12.08
C MET A 198 -15.46 8.74 11.38
N GLU A 199 -15.49 7.51 11.89
CA GLU A 199 -16.23 6.39 11.30
C GLU A 199 -17.73 6.68 11.20
N SER A 200 -18.30 7.29 12.25
CA SER A 200 -19.72 7.69 12.29
C SER A 200 -20.10 8.74 11.24
N ARG A 201 -19.14 9.38 10.55
CA ARG A 201 -19.45 10.28 9.42
C ARG A 201 -19.84 9.51 8.17
N LEU A 202 -19.41 8.25 8.05
CA LEU A 202 -19.65 7.41 6.89
C LEU A 202 -20.89 6.53 7.12
N GLN A 203 -22.07 7.10 6.79
CA GLN A 203 -23.39 6.51 7.06
C GLN A 203 -23.78 5.33 6.15
N GLN A 204 -23.02 5.11 5.07
CA GLN A 204 -23.17 4.00 4.12
C GLN A 204 -21.80 3.40 3.84
N GLN A 205 -21.72 2.25 3.19
CA GLN A 205 -20.44 1.61 2.85
C GLN A 205 -19.45 2.54 2.12
N TYR A 206 -19.97 3.37 1.21
CA TYR A 206 -19.17 4.28 0.38
C TYR A 206 -19.46 5.74 0.68
N GLY A 207 -18.43 6.57 0.56
CA GLY A 207 -18.57 8.03 0.59
C GLY A 207 -19.48 8.53 -0.52
N ALA A 208 -20.03 9.74 -0.37
CA ALA A 208 -20.81 10.36 -1.43
C ALA A 208 -19.91 10.66 -2.65
N PRO A 209 -20.22 10.14 -3.84
CA PRO A 209 -19.43 10.42 -5.04
C PRO A 209 -19.38 11.91 -5.35
N SER A 210 -18.19 12.37 -5.76
CA SER A 210 -17.97 13.70 -6.32
C SER A 210 -16.68 13.69 -7.13
N ASP A 211 -16.56 14.61 -8.08
CA ASP A 211 -15.33 14.77 -8.86
C ASP A 211 -14.11 15.00 -7.96
N ASP A 212 -14.27 15.79 -6.88
CA ASP A 212 -13.20 16.04 -5.91
C ASP A 212 -12.77 14.76 -5.17
N LEU A 213 -13.73 13.90 -4.79
CA LEU A 213 -13.42 12.61 -4.17
C LEU A 213 -12.74 11.65 -5.17
N ALA A 214 -13.20 11.60 -6.43
CA ALA A 214 -12.58 10.80 -7.48
C ALA A 214 -11.11 11.19 -7.71
N HIS A 215 -10.86 12.48 -7.95
CA HIS A 215 -9.49 13.01 -8.12
C HIS A 215 -8.64 12.82 -6.86
N SER A 216 -9.25 12.94 -5.68
CA SER A 216 -8.56 12.66 -4.41
C SER A 216 -8.15 11.19 -4.30
N PHE A 217 -9.02 10.26 -4.68
CA PHE A 217 -8.71 8.82 -4.71
C PHE A 217 -7.61 8.49 -5.71
N GLU A 218 -7.58 9.11 -6.90
CA GLU A 218 -6.49 8.96 -7.88
C GLU A 218 -5.13 9.33 -7.26
N LEU A 219 -5.06 10.50 -6.62
CA LEU A 219 -3.81 10.99 -6.03
C LEU A 219 -3.41 10.19 -4.80
N GLN A 220 -4.36 9.75 -3.98
CA GLN A 220 -4.09 8.86 -2.85
C GLN A 220 -3.53 7.53 -3.33
N ASN A 221 -4.13 6.91 -4.36
CA ASN A 221 -3.65 5.65 -4.91
C ASN A 221 -2.24 5.80 -5.51
N PHE A 222 -1.98 6.88 -6.26
CA PHE A 222 -0.63 7.20 -6.76
C PHE A 222 0.40 7.31 -5.63
N ASP A 223 0.05 8.02 -4.55
CA ASP A 223 0.92 8.18 -3.39
C ASP A 223 1.19 6.83 -2.69
N LEU A 224 0.16 5.98 -2.57
CA LEU A 224 0.26 4.64 -1.98
C LEU A 224 1.16 3.71 -2.79
N VAL A 225 1.01 3.69 -4.13
CA VAL A 225 1.88 2.93 -5.03
C VAL A 225 3.34 3.33 -4.85
N ASN A 226 3.63 4.63 -4.79
CA ASN A 226 5.00 5.11 -4.61
C ASN A 226 5.57 4.82 -3.22
N ALA A 227 4.76 4.93 -2.17
CA ALA A 227 5.17 4.50 -0.83
C ALA A 227 5.52 3.00 -0.81
N GLU A 228 4.71 2.17 -1.44
CA GLU A 228 4.95 0.73 -1.53
C GLU A 228 6.23 0.40 -2.31
N ARG A 229 6.45 1.07 -3.44
CA ARG A 229 7.68 0.92 -4.23
C ARG A 229 8.92 1.26 -3.42
N ILE A 230 8.87 2.31 -2.61
CA ILE A 230 9.99 2.71 -1.75
C ILE A 230 10.22 1.72 -0.62
N GLN A 231 9.16 1.16 -0.03
CA GLN A 231 9.25 0.05 0.94
C GLN A 231 9.92 -1.20 0.33
N HIS A 232 9.84 -1.35 -0.99
CA HIS A 232 10.47 -2.40 -1.79
C HIS A 232 11.79 -2.00 -2.46
N GLU A 233 12.41 -0.87 -2.05
CA GLU A 233 13.69 -0.37 -2.59
C GLU A 233 13.66 -0.16 -4.13
N LEU A 234 12.53 0.34 -4.63
CA LEU A 234 12.30 0.70 -6.03
C LEU A 234 12.21 2.23 -6.21
N PRO A 235 12.65 2.76 -7.36
CA PRO A 235 12.42 4.16 -7.70
C PRO A 235 10.92 4.49 -7.77
N THR A 236 10.55 5.71 -7.40
CA THR A 236 9.20 6.22 -7.58
C THR A 236 8.83 6.35 -9.06
N LEU A 237 7.53 6.29 -9.33
CA LEU A 237 6.92 6.59 -10.62
C LEU A 237 6.56 8.07 -10.67
N LYS A 238 6.72 8.68 -11.85
CA LYS A 238 6.29 10.03 -12.14
C LYS A 238 4.78 10.05 -12.36
N PHE A 239 4.09 11.02 -11.77
CA PHE A 239 2.68 11.23 -12.04
C PHE A 239 2.50 11.76 -13.46
N SER A 240 1.62 11.12 -14.24
CA SER A 240 1.23 11.61 -15.58
C SER A 240 -0.24 11.96 -15.62
N LYS A 241 -0.54 13.26 -15.72
CA LYS A 241 -1.91 13.76 -15.86
C LYS A 241 -2.59 13.24 -17.13
N SER A 242 -1.85 13.13 -18.24
CA SER A 242 -2.42 12.67 -19.51
C SER A 242 -2.78 11.19 -19.45
N ILE A 243 -1.91 10.34 -18.90
CA ILE A 243 -2.19 8.91 -18.68
C ILE A 243 -3.32 8.72 -17.66
N SER A 244 -3.38 9.56 -16.61
CA SER A 244 -4.53 9.59 -15.68
C SER A 244 -5.85 9.88 -16.40
N ASN A 245 -5.85 10.76 -17.42
CA ASN A 245 -7.07 11.00 -18.19
C ASN A 245 -7.50 9.75 -18.98
N THR A 246 -6.58 9.01 -19.58
CA THR A 246 -6.89 7.73 -20.24
C THR A 246 -7.41 6.70 -19.24
N ALA A 247 -6.76 6.57 -18.09
CA ALA A 247 -7.21 5.68 -17.02
C ALA A 247 -8.61 6.07 -16.50
N ARG A 248 -8.89 7.38 -16.37
CA ARG A 248 -10.19 7.86 -15.91
C ARG A 248 -11.31 7.57 -16.90
N LYS A 249 -11.06 7.75 -18.20
CA LYS A 249 -12.02 7.34 -19.25
C LYS A 249 -12.42 5.88 -19.11
N HIS A 250 -11.47 5.00 -18.79
CA HIS A 250 -11.75 3.58 -18.59
C HIS A 250 -12.55 3.31 -17.31
N SER A 251 -12.18 3.93 -16.19
CA SER A 251 -12.97 3.85 -14.95
C SER A 251 -14.40 4.37 -15.13
N GLU A 252 -14.58 5.48 -15.86
CA GLU A 252 -15.89 6.01 -16.23
C GLU A 252 -16.69 5.04 -17.10
N ASP A 253 -16.03 4.40 -18.08
CA ASP A 253 -16.68 3.44 -18.97
C ASP A 253 -17.19 2.22 -18.20
N MET A 254 -16.33 1.63 -17.35
CA MET A 254 -16.67 0.52 -16.45
C MET A 254 -17.80 0.89 -15.49
N ALA A 255 -17.71 2.05 -14.84
CA ALA A 255 -18.69 2.51 -13.87
C ALA A 255 -20.07 2.77 -14.51
N ARG A 256 -20.12 3.40 -15.69
CA ARG A 256 -21.37 3.72 -16.39
C ARG A 256 -22.03 2.49 -16.99
N LYS A 257 -21.25 1.56 -17.52
CA LYS A 257 -21.75 0.35 -18.21
C LYS A 257 -21.82 -0.88 -17.30
N ASN A 258 -21.45 -0.75 -16.02
CA ASN A 258 -21.48 -1.81 -15.00
C ASN A 258 -20.75 -3.09 -15.43
N TYR A 259 -19.52 -2.94 -15.89
CA TYR A 259 -18.63 -4.07 -16.17
C TYR A 259 -17.26 -3.84 -15.54
N PHE A 260 -16.45 -4.90 -15.47
CA PHE A 260 -15.11 -4.84 -14.91
C PHE A 260 -14.17 -5.72 -15.72
N ASP A 261 -13.46 -5.12 -16.68
CA ASP A 261 -12.55 -5.80 -17.60
C ASP A 261 -11.43 -4.85 -18.07
N HIS A 262 -10.27 -5.41 -18.39
CA HIS A 262 -9.16 -4.68 -19.03
C HIS A 262 -9.50 -4.26 -20.46
N THR A 263 -10.26 -5.09 -21.18
CA THR A 263 -10.73 -4.79 -22.53
C THR A 263 -12.07 -4.08 -22.45
N ASP A 264 -12.18 -2.91 -23.07
CA ASP A 264 -13.45 -2.19 -23.09
C ASP A 264 -14.50 -2.89 -23.96
N MET A 265 -15.76 -2.47 -23.87
CA MET A 265 -16.83 -3.07 -24.67
C MET A 265 -16.72 -2.83 -26.18
N ALA A 266 -15.84 -1.92 -26.63
CA ALA A 266 -15.50 -1.74 -28.03
C ALA A 266 -14.35 -2.65 -28.49
N GLY A 267 -13.77 -3.45 -27.58
CA GLY A 267 -12.69 -4.39 -27.86
C GLY A 267 -11.29 -3.79 -27.69
N ASN A 268 -11.16 -2.55 -27.22
CA ASN A 268 -9.85 -1.92 -27.03
C ASN A 268 -9.20 -2.42 -25.74
N SER A 269 -7.96 -2.89 -25.85
CA SER A 269 -7.09 -3.19 -24.72
C SER A 269 -6.60 -1.90 -24.03
N PRO A 270 -5.96 -2.00 -22.85
CA PRO A 270 -5.33 -0.84 -22.21
C PRO A 270 -4.31 -0.14 -23.11
N PHE A 271 -3.61 -0.90 -23.95
CA PHE A 271 -2.59 -0.39 -24.87
C PHE A 271 -3.23 0.38 -26.02
N ASP A 272 -4.32 -0.13 -26.60
CA ASP A 272 -5.07 0.57 -27.64
C ASP A 272 -5.61 1.90 -27.12
N ARG A 273 -6.11 1.93 -25.88
CA ARG A 273 -6.58 3.18 -25.23
C ARG A 273 -5.46 4.18 -25.02
N LEU A 274 -4.27 3.72 -24.60
CA LEU A 274 -3.09 4.59 -24.44
C LEU A 274 -2.60 5.14 -25.78
N GLU A 275 -2.50 4.31 -26.82
CA GLU A 275 -2.09 4.70 -28.17
C GLU A 275 -3.08 5.67 -28.81
N ALA A 276 -4.38 5.42 -28.67
CA ALA A 276 -5.45 6.30 -29.17
C ALA A 276 -5.41 7.69 -28.53
N ASP A 277 -4.99 7.80 -27.27
CA ASP A 277 -4.77 9.07 -26.56
C ASP A 277 -3.38 9.69 -26.83
N GLY A 278 -2.58 9.08 -27.72
CA GLY A 278 -1.30 9.61 -28.18
C GLY A 278 -0.12 9.31 -27.25
N HIS A 279 -0.20 8.25 -26.45
CA HIS A 279 0.89 7.83 -25.56
C HIS A 279 1.80 6.80 -26.23
N ASN A 280 3.09 7.16 -26.36
CA ASN A 280 4.14 6.23 -26.80
C ASN A 280 4.81 5.61 -25.57
N PHE A 281 5.02 4.30 -25.58
CA PHE A 281 5.65 3.55 -24.49
C PHE A 281 6.41 2.32 -25.04
N ASN A 282 7.46 1.89 -24.34
CA ASN A 282 8.14 0.63 -24.66
C ASN A 282 7.65 -0.52 -23.78
N ALA A 283 7.12 -0.18 -22.61
CA ALA A 283 6.39 -1.09 -21.75
C ALA A 283 5.16 -0.39 -21.18
N ALA A 284 4.05 -1.12 -21.09
CA ALA A 284 2.87 -0.67 -20.36
C ALA A 284 2.27 -1.81 -19.54
N GLY A 285 1.39 -1.46 -18.60
CA GLY A 285 0.61 -2.40 -17.81
C GLY A 285 -0.58 -1.68 -17.16
N GLU A 286 -1.62 -2.45 -16.84
CA GLU A 286 -2.82 -1.94 -16.17
C GLU A 286 -3.15 -2.78 -14.94
N ASN A 287 -3.55 -2.11 -13.86
CA ASN A 287 -4.28 -2.74 -12.76
C ASN A 287 -5.67 -2.13 -12.65
N LEU A 288 -6.65 -2.98 -12.31
CA LEU A 288 -8.01 -2.56 -12.05
C LEU A 288 -8.42 -2.95 -10.62
N ALA A 289 -9.18 -2.08 -9.95
CA ALA A 289 -9.86 -2.41 -8.70
C ALA A 289 -11.29 -1.89 -8.72
N TYR A 290 -12.19 -2.55 -8.00
CA TYR A 290 -13.60 -2.17 -7.95
C TYR A 290 -14.21 -2.56 -6.60
N GLY A 291 -15.03 -1.65 -6.05
CA GLY A 291 -15.89 -1.94 -4.91
C GLY A 291 -15.22 -1.82 -3.53
N GLN A 292 -13.92 -1.48 -3.46
CA GLN A 292 -13.25 -1.12 -2.22
C GLN A 292 -13.75 0.23 -1.70
N THR A 293 -13.64 0.48 -0.39
CA THR A 293 -14.20 1.69 0.24
C THR A 293 -13.34 2.93 0.05
N SER A 294 -12.03 2.77 -0.19
CA SER A 294 -11.09 3.86 -0.44
C SER A 294 -9.84 3.37 -1.19
N SER A 295 -9.00 4.31 -1.64
CA SER A 295 -7.72 3.99 -2.29
C SER A 295 -6.78 3.18 -1.42
N ILE A 296 -6.87 3.29 -0.08
CA ILE A 296 -6.11 2.45 0.86
C ILE A 296 -6.48 0.98 0.67
N TYR A 297 -7.77 0.66 0.73
CA TYR A 297 -8.24 -0.72 0.57
C TYR A 297 -8.01 -1.24 -0.85
N ALA A 298 -8.20 -0.41 -1.88
CA ALA A 298 -7.90 -0.77 -3.27
C ALA A 298 -6.42 -1.15 -3.43
N HIS A 299 -5.51 -0.32 -2.93
CA HIS A 299 -4.07 -0.57 -3.01
C HIS A 299 -3.66 -1.86 -2.28
N GLN A 300 -4.17 -2.08 -1.06
CA GLN A 300 -3.85 -3.29 -0.30
C GLN A 300 -4.35 -4.56 -1.01
N GLY A 301 -5.55 -4.54 -1.58
CA GLY A 301 -6.08 -5.64 -2.39
C GLY A 301 -5.25 -5.90 -3.66
N LEU A 302 -4.82 -4.84 -4.36
CA LEU A 302 -3.94 -4.97 -5.52
C LEU A 302 -2.60 -5.61 -5.15
N MET A 303 -2.00 -5.22 -4.01
CA MET A 303 -0.75 -5.81 -3.53
C MET A 303 -0.86 -7.28 -3.12
N ASN A 304 -2.06 -7.72 -2.72
CA ASN A 304 -2.35 -9.13 -2.49
C ASN A 304 -2.78 -9.89 -3.76
N SER A 305 -2.83 -9.27 -4.94
CA SER A 305 -2.95 -9.98 -6.22
C SER A 305 -1.60 -10.10 -6.90
N LEU A 306 -1.09 -11.32 -7.13
CA LEU A 306 0.23 -11.50 -7.76
C LEU A 306 0.32 -10.88 -9.17
N GLY A 307 -0.78 -10.85 -9.91
CA GLY A 307 -0.84 -10.20 -11.22
C GLY A 307 -0.62 -8.69 -11.08
N HIS A 308 -1.44 -8.05 -10.24
CA HIS A 308 -1.40 -6.60 -10.05
C HIS A 308 -0.12 -6.12 -9.35
N ARG A 309 0.34 -6.87 -8.34
CA ARG A 309 1.59 -6.63 -7.63
C ARG A 309 2.80 -6.56 -8.55
N LYS A 310 2.84 -7.40 -9.60
CA LYS A 310 3.94 -7.38 -10.58
C LYS A 310 4.02 -6.05 -11.32
N ASN A 311 2.88 -5.40 -11.60
CA ASN A 311 2.87 -4.07 -12.21
C ASN A 311 3.36 -3.00 -11.22
N ILE A 312 2.82 -2.98 -10.00
CA ILE A 312 3.21 -2.03 -8.94
C ILE A 312 4.73 -2.07 -8.70
N LEU A 313 5.32 -3.28 -8.65
CA LEU A 313 6.73 -3.49 -8.32
C LEU A 313 7.64 -3.64 -9.56
N LYS A 314 7.13 -3.38 -10.77
CA LYS A 314 7.94 -3.51 -11.99
C LYS A 314 9.00 -2.41 -12.06
N ARG A 315 10.26 -2.80 -12.25
CA ARG A 315 11.41 -1.86 -12.32
C ARG A 315 11.45 -1.02 -13.59
N ASN A 316 10.92 -1.52 -14.70
CA ASN A 316 10.97 -0.87 -16.00
C ASN A 316 9.78 0.06 -16.29
N PHE A 317 8.93 0.32 -15.28
CA PHE A 317 7.97 1.42 -15.34
C PHE A 317 8.57 2.64 -14.66
N ASP A 318 8.35 3.81 -15.24
CA ASP A 318 8.82 5.09 -14.73
C ASP A 318 7.69 6.11 -14.53
N THR A 319 6.47 5.80 -15.02
CA THR A 319 5.32 6.70 -15.04
C THR A 319 4.05 5.95 -14.63
N LEU A 320 3.18 6.64 -13.89
CA LEU A 320 1.88 6.15 -13.46
C LEU A 320 0.82 7.23 -13.68
N GLY A 321 -0.28 6.84 -14.34
CA GLY A 321 -1.55 7.56 -14.31
C GLY A 321 -2.61 6.71 -13.63
N VAL A 322 -3.38 7.34 -12.75
CA VAL A 322 -4.50 6.71 -12.04
C VAL A 322 -5.79 7.43 -12.42
N GLY A 323 -6.85 6.67 -12.66
CA GLY A 323 -8.19 7.16 -12.94
C GLY A 323 -9.22 6.52 -12.01
N VAL A 324 -10.13 7.34 -11.47
CA VAL A 324 -11.21 6.86 -10.60
C VAL A 324 -12.56 7.41 -11.05
N ASP A 325 -13.59 6.57 -11.04
CA ASP A 325 -14.98 7.00 -11.14
C ASP A 325 -15.90 6.13 -10.25
N PHE A 326 -17.14 6.55 -10.06
CA PHE A 326 -18.13 5.85 -9.24
C PHE A 326 -19.36 5.47 -10.07
N ASN A 327 -19.92 4.28 -9.84
CA ASN A 327 -21.22 3.96 -10.41
C ASN A 327 -22.39 4.58 -9.60
N ASN A 328 -23.62 4.34 -10.06
CA ASN A 328 -24.84 4.81 -9.40
C ASN A 328 -25.02 4.30 -7.96
N ASN A 329 -24.39 3.18 -7.61
CA ASN A 329 -24.38 2.60 -6.26
C ASN A 329 -23.22 3.15 -5.39
N ARG A 330 -22.53 4.19 -5.86
CA ARG A 330 -21.36 4.82 -5.21
C ARG A 330 -20.14 3.91 -5.13
N GLN A 331 -20.13 2.78 -5.84
CA GLN A 331 -19.00 1.86 -5.84
C GLN A 331 -17.89 2.45 -6.71
N PRO A 332 -16.66 2.57 -6.19
CA PRO A 332 -15.57 3.17 -6.96
C PRO A 332 -14.92 2.13 -7.87
N TYR A 333 -14.44 2.61 -9.00
CA TYR A 333 -13.64 1.89 -9.99
C TYR A 333 -12.30 2.59 -10.12
N TRP A 334 -11.21 1.85 -9.96
CA TRP A 334 -9.84 2.34 -10.14
C TRP A 334 -9.22 1.69 -11.38
N THR A 335 -8.50 2.51 -12.15
CA THR A 335 -7.61 2.09 -13.21
C THR A 335 -6.22 2.68 -12.94
N GLU A 336 -5.19 1.85 -12.82
CA GLU A 336 -3.79 2.25 -12.74
C GLU A 336 -3.09 1.89 -14.06
N ASN A 337 -2.69 2.89 -14.85
CA ASN A 337 -1.92 2.71 -16.07
C ASN A 337 -0.45 3.06 -15.84
N TYR A 338 0.40 2.07 -16.08
CA TYR A 338 1.85 2.15 -15.94
C TYR A 338 2.50 2.24 -17.30
N THR A 339 3.52 3.10 -17.45
CA THR A 339 4.36 3.15 -18.67
C THR A 339 5.84 3.26 -18.34
N GLY A 340 6.70 2.88 -19.29
CA GLY A 340 8.16 3.07 -19.24
C GLY A 340 8.87 2.77 -20.55
#